data_AF-A0A7C2MUA7-F1
#
_entry.id   AF-A0A7C2MUA7-F1
#
_cell.length_a   1.000
_cell.length_b   1.000
_cell.length_c   1.000
_cell.angle_alpha   90.00
_cell.angle_beta   90.00
_cell.angle_gamma   90.00
#
_symmetry.space_group_name_H-M   'P 1'
#
loop_
_entity.id
_entity.type
_entity.pdbx_description
1 polymer ?
#
loop_
_entity_poly.entity_id
_entity_poly.type
_entity_poly.pdbx_seq_one_letter_code
_entity_poly.pdbx_strand_id
1 'polypeptide(L)'
;MVASGSQGRRISTPWILSIVLLILLLSSWAYFLFSMRQTQQYSLATQPDTLVIAQDISDAVSMDPAVAYEFTSVLVVNQVYDKLVDIEPPDLTKIVPVVAESWSVSPDGIL
;
A
#
# COMPACT_ATOMS: atom_id res chain seq x y z
N MET A 1 50.63 63.73 -24.99
CA MET A 1 50.40 62.32 -24.59
C MET A 1 49.75 62.33 -23.21
N VAL A 2 48.44 62.10 -23.13
CA VAL A 2 47.70 62.02 -21.86
C VAL A 2 47.35 60.55 -21.64
N ALA A 3 47.89 59.94 -20.58
CA ALA A 3 47.55 58.58 -20.19
C ALA A 3 46.29 58.63 -19.30
N SER A 4 45.16 58.23 -19.88
CA SER A 4 43.88 58.04 -19.17
C SER A 4 43.96 56.75 -18.35
N GLY A 5 44.33 56.84 -17.07
CA GLY A 5 44.27 55.72 -16.14
C GLY A 5 42.83 55.43 -15.73
N SER A 6 42.28 54.28 -16.15
CA SER A 6 40.98 53.81 -15.68
C SER A 6 41.08 53.45 -14.19
N GLN A 7 40.57 54.32 -13.33
CA GLN A 7 40.45 54.04 -11.89
C GLN A 7 39.51 52.86 -11.68
N GLY A 8 40.07 51.70 -11.31
CA GLY A 8 39.30 50.51 -10.98
C GLY A 8 38.43 50.77 -9.77
N ARG A 9 37.11 50.58 -9.90
CA ARG A 9 36.13 50.83 -8.85
C ARG A 9 36.38 49.90 -7.66
N ARG A 10 36.98 50.42 -6.57
CA ARG A 10 37.23 49.65 -5.33
C ARG A 10 35.89 49.35 -4.67
N ILE A 11 35.57 48.07 -4.51
CA ILE A 11 34.33 47.64 -3.85
C ILE A 11 34.47 47.91 -2.34
N SER A 12 33.50 48.59 -1.73
CA SER A 12 33.54 48.93 -0.31
C SER A 12 33.04 47.78 0.58
N THR A 13 33.47 47.75 1.84
CA THR A 13 33.06 46.74 2.84
C THR A 13 31.55 46.49 2.95
N PRO A 14 30.63 47.49 2.94
CA PRO A 14 29.20 47.21 2.97
C PRO A 14 28.70 46.47 1.73
N TRP A 15 29.29 46.71 0.55
CA TRP A 15 28.95 45.98 -0.68
C TRP A 15 29.34 44.50 -0.60
N ILE A 16 30.48 44.19 0.02
CA ILE A 16 30.91 42.80 0.24
C ILE A 16 29.91 42.09 1.16
N LEU A 17 29.50 42.73 2.25
CA LEU A 17 28.53 42.18 3.21
C LEU A 17 27.16 41.95 2.56
N SER A 18 26.68 42.87 1.73
CA SER A 18 25.42 42.69 1.00
C SER A 18 25.47 41.53 0.02
N ILE A 19 26.59 41.35 -0.71
CA ILE A 19 26.76 40.22 -1.63
C ILE A 19 26.77 38.89 -0.86
N VAL A 20 27.48 38.82 0.27
CA VAL A 20 27.51 37.61 1.12
C VAL A 20 26.11 37.30 1.66
N LEU A 21 25.37 38.30 2.15
CA LEU A 21 24.00 38.12 2.62
C LEU A 21 23.08 37.59 1.50
N LEU A 22 23.22 38.13 0.29
CA LEU A 22 22.42 37.73 -0.86
C LEU A 22 22.74 36.29 -1.28
N ILE A 23 24.01 35.88 -1.25
CA ILE A 23 24.42 34.49 -1.49
C ILE A 23 23.84 33.56 -0.42
N LEU A 24 23.87 33.95 0.85
CA LEU A 24 23.30 33.15 1.95
C LEU A 24 21.77 33.03 1.84
N LEU A 25 21.08 34.09 1.43
CA LEU A 25 19.64 34.07 1.19
C LEU A 25 19.30 33.19 -0.02
N LEU A 26 20.03 33.32 -1.12
CA LEU A 26 19.82 32.49 -2.31
C LEU A 26 20.13 31.01 -2.04
N SER A 27 21.17 30.70 -1.26
CA SER A 27 21.51 29.32 -0.91
C SER A 27 20.48 28.73 0.06
N SER A 28 20.01 29.49 1.04
CA SER A 28 18.93 29.09 1.94
C SER A 28 17.62 28.88 1.17
N TRP A 29 17.31 29.76 0.23
CA TRP A 29 16.10 29.64 -0.58
C TRP A 29 16.16 28.47 -1.57
N ALA A 30 17.32 28.25 -2.19
CA ALA A 30 17.58 27.07 -3.03
C ALA A 30 17.48 25.77 -2.21
N TYR A 31 18.03 25.75 -1.00
CA TYR A 31 17.94 24.61 -0.09
C TYR A 31 16.49 24.32 0.33
N PHE A 32 15.71 25.36 0.62
CA PHE A 32 14.29 25.23 0.97
C PHE A 32 13.44 24.71 -0.21
N LEU A 33 13.68 25.21 -1.42
CA LEU A 33 12.99 24.71 -2.62
C LEU A 33 13.39 23.28 -2.96
N PHE A 34 14.64 22.89 -2.69
CA PHE A 34 15.11 21.52 -2.83
C PHE A 34 14.48 20.58 -1.78
N SER A 35 14.36 21.01 -0.52
CA SER A 35 13.75 20.21 0.55
C SER A 35 12.23 20.04 0.38
N MET A 36 11.53 21.01 -0.22
CA MET A 36 10.10 20.87 -0.56
C MET A 36 9.81 19.81 -1.63
N ARG A 37 10.83 19.28 -2.33
CA ARG A 37 10.67 18.18 -3.30
C ARG A 37 10.86 16.80 -2.71
N GLN A 38 10.92 16.64 -1.39
CA GLN A 38 10.92 15.32 -0.79
C GLN A 38 9.53 14.69 -0.90
N THR A 39 9.32 13.92 -1.97
CA THR A 39 8.18 12.99 -2.05
C THR A 39 8.31 12.01 -0.89
N GLN A 40 7.30 11.96 -0.02
CA GLN A 40 7.19 10.91 0.98
C GLN A 40 7.13 9.56 0.25
N GLN A 41 8.19 8.75 0.36
CA GLN A 41 8.23 7.41 -0.21
C GLN A 41 7.43 6.50 0.72
N TYR A 42 6.16 6.28 0.41
CA TYR A 42 5.37 5.26 1.11
C TYR A 42 5.78 3.88 0.58
N SER A 43 6.23 3.00 1.47
CA SER A 43 6.33 1.58 1.16
C SER A 43 4.99 0.92 1.45
N LEU A 44 4.50 0.10 0.52
CA LEU A 44 3.39 -0.79 0.84
C LEU A 44 3.84 -1.78 1.93
N ALA A 45 2.94 -2.10 2.86
CA ALA A 45 3.19 -3.12 3.88
C ALA A 45 3.14 -4.54 3.29
N THR A 46 2.42 -4.72 2.18
CA THR A 46 2.27 -5.99 1.45
C THR A 46 2.42 -5.74 -0.05
N GLN A 47 2.63 -6.81 -0.84
CA GLN A 47 2.57 -6.69 -2.30
C GLN A 47 1.10 -6.43 -2.73
N PRO A 48 0.86 -5.72 -3.85
CA PRO A 48 -0.49 -5.34 -4.27
C PRO A 48 -1.50 -6.49 -4.36
N ASP A 49 -1.05 -7.67 -4.78
CA ASP A 49 -1.89 -8.86 -4.97
C ASP A 49 -1.76 -9.88 -3.83
N THR A 50 -1.26 -9.45 -2.67
CA THR A 50 -1.03 -10.33 -1.51
C THR A 50 -1.83 -9.85 -0.31
N LEU A 51 -2.80 -10.67 0.09
CA LEU A 51 -3.49 -10.52 1.36
C LEU A 51 -2.69 -11.23 2.47
N VAL A 52 -2.28 -10.47 3.48
CA VAL A 52 -1.60 -11.00 4.68
C VAL A 52 -2.57 -10.91 5.86
N ILE A 53 -2.94 -12.07 6.41
CA ILE A 53 -3.77 -12.17 7.63
C ILE A 53 -2.87 -12.68 8.76
N ALA A 54 -2.70 -11.86 9.80
CA ALA A 54 -2.01 -12.27 11.02
C ALA A 54 -3.02 -12.85 12.01
N GLN A 55 -2.95 -14.16 12.26
CA GLN A 55 -3.84 -14.88 13.16
C GLN A 55 -3.07 -15.99 13.89
N ASP A 56 -3.47 -16.30 15.13
CA ASP A 56 -3.03 -17.52 15.81
C ASP A 56 -3.67 -18.73 15.12
N ILE A 57 -2.84 -19.68 14.67
CA ILE A 57 -3.25 -20.90 13.96
C ILE A 57 -2.84 -22.16 14.73
N SER A 58 -2.50 -22.02 16.01
CA SER A 58 -2.06 -23.15 16.84
C SER A 58 -3.14 -24.19 17.12
N ASP A 59 -4.41 -23.86 16.87
CA ASP A 59 -5.52 -24.81 16.93
C ASP A 59 -5.62 -25.69 15.67
N ALA A 60 -5.03 -25.32 14.53
CA ALA A 60 -5.15 -26.10 13.29
C ALA A 60 -4.53 -27.51 13.43
N VAL A 61 -5.32 -28.56 13.13
CA VAL A 61 -4.84 -29.95 13.16
C VAL A 61 -4.92 -30.62 11.80
N SER A 62 -6.03 -30.48 11.06
CA SER A 62 -6.25 -31.14 9.78
C SER A 62 -6.88 -30.23 8.72
N MET A 63 -6.41 -30.35 7.48
CA MET A 63 -7.00 -29.68 6.30
C MET A 63 -7.81 -30.66 5.43
N ASP A 64 -8.10 -31.85 5.95
CA ASP A 64 -9.07 -32.77 5.36
C ASP A 64 -10.47 -32.36 5.82
N PRO A 65 -11.37 -31.91 4.92
CA PRO A 65 -12.71 -31.48 5.28
C PRO A 65 -13.52 -32.54 6.03
N ALA A 66 -13.21 -33.84 5.87
CA ALA A 66 -13.89 -34.93 6.58
C ALA A 66 -13.59 -34.94 8.09
N VAL A 67 -12.51 -34.29 8.53
CA VAL A 67 -12.03 -34.30 9.91
C VAL A 67 -11.46 -32.95 10.39
N ALA A 68 -11.82 -31.85 9.73
CA ALA A 68 -11.44 -30.49 10.13
C ALA A 68 -12.45 -29.92 11.12
N TYR A 69 -12.12 -29.91 12.42
CA TYR A 69 -13.01 -29.48 13.50
C TYR A 69 -12.59 -28.17 14.17
N GLU A 70 -11.44 -27.62 13.80
CA GLU A 70 -10.87 -26.42 14.40
C GLU A 70 -11.18 -25.18 13.56
N PHE A 71 -11.25 -24.01 14.20
CA PHE A 71 -11.72 -22.80 13.53
C PHE A 71 -10.81 -22.43 12.36
N THR A 72 -9.51 -22.48 12.59
CA THR A 72 -8.53 -22.09 11.57
C THR A 72 -8.44 -23.11 10.44
N SER A 73 -8.62 -24.40 10.73
CA SER A 73 -8.76 -25.45 9.72
C SER A 73 -9.94 -25.17 8.77
N VAL A 74 -11.11 -24.86 9.32
CA VAL A 74 -12.32 -24.57 8.52
C VAL A 74 -12.15 -23.32 7.65
N LEU A 75 -11.43 -22.30 8.13
CA LEU A 75 -11.11 -21.11 7.33
C LEU A 75 -10.29 -21.48 6.09
N VAL A 76 -9.24 -22.27 6.24
CA VAL A 76 -8.39 -22.71 5.11
C VAL A 76 -9.17 -23.62 4.17
N VAL A 77 -9.92 -24.58 4.70
CA VAL A 77 -10.74 -25.52 3.90
C VAL A 77 -11.70 -24.77 2.98
N ASN A 78 -12.37 -23.71 3.47
CA ASN A 78 -13.26 -22.89 2.65
C ASN A 78 -12.56 -22.07 1.55
N GLN A 79 -11.23 -21.97 1.54
CA GLN A 79 -10.46 -21.28 0.50
C GLN A 79 -9.83 -22.23 -0.52
N VAL A 80 -9.70 -23.52 -0.19
CA VAL A 80 -8.99 -24.50 -1.03
C VAL A 80 -9.88 -25.63 -1.57
N TYR A 81 -11.11 -25.78 -1.06
CA TYR A 81 -12.11 -26.71 -1.57
C TYR A 81 -13.39 -25.97 -1.97
N ASP A 82 -13.98 -26.40 -3.08
CA ASP A 82 -15.29 -25.92 -3.51
C ASP A 82 -16.42 -26.87 -3.06
N LYS A 83 -17.57 -26.27 -2.75
CA LYS A 83 -18.81 -26.96 -2.42
C LYS A 83 -19.70 -27.08 -3.67
N LEU A 84 -20.72 -27.95 -3.66
CA LEU A 84 -21.72 -28.00 -4.73
C LEU A 84 -22.47 -26.66 -4.85
N VAL A 85 -22.83 -26.11 -3.70
CA VAL A 85 -23.54 -24.84 -3.52
C VAL A 85 -22.95 -24.10 -2.32
N ASP A 86 -23.15 -22.79 -2.25
CA ASP A 86 -22.69 -21.95 -1.14
C ASP A 86 -23.68 -20.83 -0.81
N ILE A 87 -23.32 -20.00 0.17
CA ILE A 87 -24.05 -18.82 0.60
C ILE A 87 -23.12 -17.62 0.53
N GLU A 88 -23.56 -16.53 -0.11
CA GLU A 88 -22.73 -15.35 -0.32
C GLU A 88 -23.31 -14.09 0.38
N PRO A 89 -22.47 -13.28 1.04
CA PRO A 89 -22.89 -11.98 1.53
C PRO A 89 -23.33 -11.04 0.39
N PRO A 90 -24.26 -10.10 0.63
CA PRO A 90 -24.89 -9.81 1.92
C PRO A 90 -26.12 -10.67 2.26
N ASP A 91 -26.65 -11.43 1.30
CA ASP A 91 -27.88 -12.21 1.49
C ASP A 91 -27.57 -13.65 1.89
N LEU A 92 -27.47 -13.88 3.20
CA LEU A 92 -27.17 -15.19 3.76
C LEU A 92 -28.37 -16.17 3.74
N THR A 93 -29.50 -15.78 3.14
CA THR A 93 -30.70 -16.63 3.04
C THR A 93 -30.79 -17.37 1.72
N LYS A 94 -29.96 -17.01 0.75
CA LYS A 94 -29.99 -17.56 -0.60
C LYS A 94 -28.83 -18.53 -0.82
N ILE A 95 -29.18 -19.74 -1.23
CA ILE A 95 -28.22 -20.74 -1.70
C ILE A 95 -27.90 -20.45 -3.17
N VAL A 96 -26.62 -20.39 -3.52
CA VAL A 96 -26.12 -20.13 -4.87
C VAL A 96 -25.31 -21.32 -5.41
N PRO A 97 -25.36 -21.59 -6.72
CA PRO A 97 -24.52 -22.61 -7.35
C PRO A 97 -23.04 -22.27 -7.23
N VAL A 98 -22.19 -23.27 -6.98
CA VAL A 98 -20.73 -23.17 -7.11
C VAL A 98 -20.27 -24.17 -8.17
N VAL A 99 -19.81 -25.39 -7.81
CA VAL A 99 -19.42 -26.37 -8.84
C VAL A 99 -20.61 -27.07 -9.47
N ALA A 100 -21.77 -27.07 -8.81
CA ALA A 100 -23.00 -27.58 -9.42
C ALA A 100 -23.64 -26.51 -10.31
N GLU A 101 -23.87 -26.84 -11.58
CA GLU A 101 -24.57 -25.94 -12.52
C GLU A 101 -26.06 -25.81 -12.20
N SER A 102 -26.68 -26.88 -11.66
CA SER A 102 -28.07 -26.91 -11.24
C SER A 102 -28.32 -28.03 -10.24
N TRP A 103 -29.43 -27.94 -9.50
CA TRP A 103 -29.93 -29.01 -8.65
C TRP A 103 -31.46 -29.05 -8.68
N SER A 104 -32.03 -30.19 -8.35
CA SER A 104 -33.47 -30.40 -8.16
C SER A 104 -33.69 -31.17 -6.87
N VAL A 105 -34.86 -31.01 -6.26
CA VAL A 105 -35.26 -31.76 -5.06
C VAL A 105 -36.43 -32.65 -5.42
N SER A 106 -36.40 -33.92 -5.02
CA SER A 106 -37.53 -34.81 -5.27
C SER A 106 -38.82 -34.36 -4.58
N PRO A 107 -39.99 -34.79 -5.08
CA PRO A 107 -41.28 -34.48 -4.44
C PRO A 107 -41.39 -34.99 -3.00
N ASP A 108 -40.70 -36.08 -2.67
CA ASP A 108 -40.67 -36.67 -1.33
C ASP A 108 -39.52 -36.16 -0.44
N GLY A 109 -38.60 -35.38 -1.00
CA GLY A 109 -37.45 -34.82 -0.28
C GLY A 109 -36.41 -35.84 0.18
N ILE A 110 -36.41 -37.05 -0.37
CA ILE A 110 -35.48 -38.13 0.03
C ILE A 110 -34.36 -38.32 -1.00
N LEU A 111 -34.57 -37.97 -2.28
CA LEU A 111 -33.59 -38.03 -3.39
C LEU A 111 -33.94 -37.07 -4.54
#